data_AF-A0A2Z4LAF9-F1
#
_entry.id   AF-A0A2Z4LAF9-F1
#
_cell.length_a   1.000
_cell.length_b   1.000
_cell.length_c   1.000
_cell.angle_alpha   90.00
_cell.angle_beta   90.00
_cell.angle_gamma   90.00
#
_symmetry.space_group_name_H-M   'P 1'
#
loop_
_entity.id
_entity.type
_entity.pdbx_description
1 polymer ?
#
loop_
_entity_poly.entity_id
_entity_poly.type
_entity_poly.pdbx_seq_one_letter_code
_entity_poly.pdbx_strand_id
1 'polypeptide(L)'
;MEDMIKIYIQKRRKYQEKISSDLKKIEEKVYDLCEVGDYFSIKSDEDIITIKAIEMDDVKHIAIKTEAMDDFIALENLRLTDHPDLILWIIQNANIIEKGFQEVLINAVRNGENIINTLKALDLNYE
;
A
#
# COMPACT_ATOMS: atom_id res chain seq x y z
N MET A 1 3.41 32.00 25.80
CA MET A 1 3.81 30.57 25.74
C MET A 1 2.69 29.72 25.18
N GLU A 2 1.47 29.86 25.70
CA GLU A 2 0.26 29.19 25.18
C GLU A 2 -0.03 29.49 23.70
N ASP A 3 0.16 30.73 23.26
CA ASP A 3 -0.06 31.10 21.84
C ASP A 3 0.94 30.45 20.88
N MET A 4 2.19 30.24 21.31
CA MET A 4 3.17 29.49 20.52
C MET A 4 2.77 28.02 20.40
N ILE A 5 2.35 27.39 21.50
CA ILE A 5 1.90 25.98 21.49
C ILE A 5 0.70 25.81 20.55
N LYS A 6 -0.28 26.72 20.58
CA LYS A 6 -1.41 26.72 19.64
C LYS A 6 -0.95 26.79 18.18
N ILE A 7 0.02 27.65 17.86
CA ILE A 7 0.59 27.75 16.51
C ILE A 7 1.24 26.43 16.07
N TYR A 8 2.02 25.78 16.93
CA TYR A 8 2.64 24.48 16.61
C TYR A 8 1.60 23.39 16.38
N ILE A 9 0.54 23.34 17.20
CA ILE A 9 -0.58 22.39 17.01
C ILE A 9 -1.26 22.62 15.67
N GLN A 10 -1.55 23.88 15.31
CA GLN A 10 -2.16 24.21 14.02
C GLN A 10 -1.27 23.82 12.83
N LYS A 11 0.04 24.11 12.91
CA LYS A 11 1.00 23.70 11.87
C LYS A 11 1.05 22.18 11.73
N ARG A 12 1.11 21.45 12.84
CA ARG A 12 1.11 19.98 12.83
C ARG A 12 -0.15 19.43 12.13
N ARG A 13 -1.34 19.95 12.46
CA ARG A 13 -2.59 19.56 11.80
C ARG A 13 -2.54 19.80 10.29
N LYS A 14 -2.12 21.00 9.88
CA LYS A 14 -1.97 21.36 8.47
C LYS A 14 -1.03 20.43 7.71
N TYR A 15 0.09 20.05 8.31
CA TYR A 15 1.02 19.11 7.67
C TYR A 15 0.48 17.69 7.61
N GLN A 16 -0.20 17.23 8.67
CA GLN A 16 -0.86 15.92 8.67
C GLN A 16 -1.94 15.84 7.59
N GLU A 17 -2.78 16.86 7.45
CA GLU A 17 -3.82 16.92 6.40
C GLU A 17 -3.22 16.82 5.00
N LYS A 18 -2.12 17.55 4.74
CA LYS A 18 -1.44 17.48 3.45
C LYS A 18 -0.89 16.09 3.17
N ILE A 19 -0.24 15.48 4.16
CA ILE A 19 0.33 14.14 4.03
C ILE A 19 -0.77 13.10 3.81
N SER A 20 -1.85 13.13 4.60
CA SER A 20 -2.98 12.23 4.41
C SER A 20 -3.60 12.39 3.01
N SER A 21 -3.67 13.62 2.47
CA SER A 21 -4.10 13.83 1.09
C SER A 21 -3.15 13.24 0.05
N ASP A 22 -1.84 13.35 0.27
CA ASP A 22 -0.84 12.79 -0.66
C ASP A 22 -0.82 11.25 -0.61
N LEU A 23 -0.93 10.66 0.58
CA LEU A 23 -1.07 9.21 0.78
C LEU A 23 -2.34 8.67 0.11
N LYS A 24 -3.48 9.35 0.30
CA LYS A 24 -4.74 8.99 -0.36
C LYS A 24 -4.64 8.98 -1.89
N LYS A 25 -3.96 9.96 -2.50
CA LYS A 25 -3.74 9.97 -3.95
C LYS A 25 -2.90 8.79 -4.43
N ILE A 26 -1.98 8.28 -3.59
CA ILE A 26 -1.20 7.08 -3.91
C ILE A 26 -2.13 5.86 -3.89
N GLU A 27 -2.99 5.72 -2.88
CA GLU A 27 -4.01 4.66 -2.83
C GLU A 27 -4.93 4.70 -4.06
N GLU A 28 -5.49 5.87 -4.39
CA GLU A 28 -6.39 6.05 -5.54
C GLU A 28 -5.75 5.63 -6.87
N LYS A 29 -4.44 5.87 -7.06
CA LYS A 29 -3.72 5.49 -8.28
C LYS A 29 -3.60 3.99 -8.48
N VAL A 30 -3.49 3.24 -7.39
CA VAL A 30 -3.28 1.78 -7.44
C VAL A 30 -4.54 0.99 -7.13
N TYR A 31 -5.63 1.67 -6.79
CA TYR A 31 -6.90 1.07 -6.39
C TYR A 31 -7.44 0.08 -7.42
N ASP A 32 -7.39 0.44 -8.71
CA ASP A 32 -7.86 -0.41 -9.81
C ASP A 32 -6.81 -1.41 -10.32
N LEU A 33 -5.59 -1.38 -9.75
CA LEU A 33 -4.47 -2.24 -10.16
C LEU A 33 -4.29 -3.48 -9.30
N CYS A 34 -5.08 -3.62 -8.23
CA CYS A 34 -4.93 -4.70 -7.24
C CYS A 34 -6.28 -5.17 -6.70
N GLU A 35 -6.32 -6.40 -6.23
CA GLU A 35 -7.45 -6.97 -5.49
C GLU A 35 -7.07 -7.16 -4.01
N VAL A 36 -8.08 -7.24 -3.13
CA VAL A 36 -7.84 -7.51 -1.71
C VAL A 36 -7.06 -8.81 -1.55
N GLY A 37 -5.94 -8.75 -0.83
CA GLY A 37 -5.02 -9.87 -0.65
C GLY A 37 -3.75 -9.75 -1.48
N ASP A 38 -3.75 -8.98 -2.57
CA ASP A 38 -2.56 -8.72 -3.37
C ASP A 38 -1.50 -8.02 -2.54
N TYR A 39 -0.25 -8.49 -2.64
CA TYR A 39 0.87 -7.92 -1.91
C TYR A 39 2.18 -8.11 -2.66
N PHE A 40 3.14 -7.26 -2.32
CA PHE A 40 4.53 -7.42 -2.71
C PHE A 40 5.43 -6.82 -1.64
N SER A 41 6.71 -7.19 -1.67
CA SER A 41 7.71 -6.70 -0.72
C SER A 41 8.88 -6.07 -1.46
N ILE A 42 9.36 -4.95 -0.93
CA ILE A 42 10.54 -4.24 -1.41
C ILE A 42 11.59 -4.29 -0.32
N LYS A 43 12.81 -4.67 -0.70
CA LYS A 43 13.97 -4.52 0.17
C LYS A 43 14.47 -3.07 0.08
N SER A 44 14.46 -2.35 1.20
CA SER A 44 14.94 -0.98 1.33
C SER A 44 16.07 -0.97 2.34
N ASP A 45 17.32 -0.86 1.86
CA ASP A 45 18.54 -0.98 2.67
C ASP A 45 18.56 -2.26 3.53
N GLU A 46 18.32 -2.13 4.83
CA GLU A 46 18.29 -3.23 5.81
C GLU A 46 16.87 -3.72 6.13
N ASP A 47 15.82 -2.99 5.71
CA ASP A 47 14.43 -3.31 6.02
C ASP A 47 13.70 -3.94 4.83
N ILE A 48 12.74 -4.81 5.14
CA ILE A 48 11.73 -5.27 4.18
C ILE A 48 10.45 -4.48 4.42
N ILE A 49 9.98 -3.82 3.36
CA ILE A 49 8.73 -3.09 3.34
C ILE A 49 7.73 -3.92 2.53
N THR A 50 6.69 -4.42 3.18
CA THR A 50 5.59 -5.13 2.52
C THR A 50 4.42 -4.18 2.32
N ILE A 51 3.94 -4.11 1.08
CA ILE A 51 2.75 -3.36 0.69
C ILE A 51 1.67 -4.37 0.31
N LYS A 52 0.45 -4.16 0.82
CA LYS A 52 -0.66 -5.09 0.64
C LYS A 52 -1.98 -4.34 0.46
N ALA A 53 -2.82 -4.82 -0.46
CA ALA A 53 -4.23 -4.44 -0.51
C ALA A 53 -5.01 -5.21 0.57
N ILE A 54 -5.66 -4.48 1.46
CA ILE A 54 -6.46 -5.03 2.57
C ILE A 54 -7.88 -4.49 2.51
N GLU A 55 -8.79 -5.16 3.21
CA GLU A 55 -10.15 -4.67 3.44
C GLU A 55 -10.26 -4.16 4.87
N MET A 56 -10.75 -2.93 5.03
CA MET A 56 -11.10 -2.33 6.31
C MET A 56 -12.45 -1.65 6.15
N ASP A 57 -13.38 -1.92 7.07
CA ASP A 57 -14.74 -1.34 7.05
C ASP A 57 -15.45 -1.47 5.67
N ASP A 58 -15.35 -2.66 5.04
CA ASP A 58 -15.89 -2.99 3.71
C ASP A 58 -15.31 -2.14 2.55
N VAL A 59 -14.15 -1.50 2.76
CA VAL A 59 -13.44 -0.69 1.78
C VAL A 59 -12.03 -1.23 1.57
N LYS A 60 -11.59 -1.29 0.31
CA LYS A 60 -10.22 -1.68 -0.04
C LYS A 60 -9.26 -0.52 0.23
N HIS A 61 -8.20 -0.81 0.98
CA HIS A 61 -7.13 0.11 1.31
C HIS A 61 -5.78 -0.48 0.92
N ILE A 62 -4.80 0.40 0.71
CA ILE A 62 -3.40 -0.03 0.62
C ILE A 62 -2.80 0.13 2.00
N ALA A 63 -2.18 -0.94 2.49
CA ALA A 63 -1.52 -0.95 3.77
C ALA A 63 -0.06 -1.33 3.63
N ILE A 64 0.71 -0.89 4.61
CA ILE A 64 2.15 -1.10 4.68
C ILE A 64 2.53 -1.75 6.00
N LYS A 65 3.55 -2.57 5.96
CA LYS A 65 4.17 -3.19 7.12
C LYS A 65 5.69 -3.23 6.92
N THR A 66 6.43 -2.92 7.97
CA THR A 66 7.87 -3.21 8.06
C THR A 66 8.10 -4.34 9.06
N GLU A 67 9.32 -4.86 9.13
CA GLU A 67 9.67 -5.92 10.10
C GLU A 67 9.50 -5.48 11.56
N ALA A 68 9.64 -4.18 11.83
CA ALA A 68 9.46 -3.59 13.16
C ALA A 68 7.99 -3.36 13.56
N MET A 69 7.04 -3.62 12.66
CA MET A 69 5.61 -3.41 12.89
C MET A 69 4.89 -4.74 13.15
N ASP A 70 4.03 -4.77 14.17
CA ASP A 70 3.23 -5.96 14.49
C ASP A 70 2.21 -6.25 13.39
N ASP A 71 1.52 -5.21 12.90
CA ASP A 71 0.43 -5.30 11.93
C ASP A 71 0.57 -4.34 10.74
N PHE A 72 -0.23 -4.59 9.71
CA PHE A 72 -0.39 -3.69 8.57
C PHE A 72 -1.14 -2.42 8.98
N ILE A 73 -0.66 -1.27 8.49
CA ILE A 73 -1.33 0.02 8.67
C ILE A 73 -1.71 0.57 7.30
N ALA A 74 -2.99 0.88 7.09
CA ALA A 74 -3.46 1.56 5.88
C ALA A 74 -2.73 2.90 5.70
N LEU A 75 -2.40 3.30 4.46
CA LEU A 75 -1.62 4.52 4.24
C LEU A 75 -2.33 5.74 4.83
N GLU A 76 -3.65 5.83 4.68
CA GLU A 76 -4.44 6.92 5.27
C GLU A 76 -4.34 7.03 6.81
N ASN A 77 -4.03 5.93 7.48
CA ASN A 77 -3.91 5.84 8.94
C ASN A 77 -2.50 6.14 9.46
N LEU A 78 -1.52 6.35 8.57
CA LEU A 78 -0.16 6.72 8.96
C LEU A 78 -0.11 8.13 9.55
N ARG A 79 0.53 8.23 10.71
CA ARG A 79 0.68 9.49 11.45
C ARG A 79 2.12 9.96 11.47
N LEU A 80 2.29 11.26 11.26
CA LEU A 80 3.59 11.95 11.31
C LEU A 80 4.42 11.67 12.56
N THR A 81 3.78 11.43 13.71
CA THR A 81 4.50 11.19 14.97
C THR A 81 4.95 9.76 15.16
N ASP A 82 4.34 8.84 14.43
CA ASP A 82 4.48 7.42 14.71
C ASP A 82 5.40 6.79 13.66
N HIS A 83 5.29 7.24 12.39
CA HIS A 83 6.02 6.65 11.26
C HIS A 83 6.55 7.70 10.25
N PRO A 84 7.32 8.74 10.68
CA PRO A 84 7.74 9.82 9.78
C PRO A 84 8.61 9.35 8.59
N ASP A 85 9.55 8.45 8.83
CA ASP A 85 10.47 7.97 7.79
C ASP A 85 9.75 7.09 6.77
N LEU A 86 8.84 6.24 7.24
CA LEU A 86 8.01 5.39 6.37
C LEU A 86 7.10 6.24 5.48
N ILE A 87 6.46 7.27 6.04
CA ILE A 87 5.64 8.22 5.28
C ILE A 87 6.48 8.88 4.18
N LEU A 88 7.67 9.38 4.53
CA LEU A 88 8.56 10.01 3.56
C LEU A 88 8.94 9.04 2.45
N TRP A 89 9.30 7.81 2.80
CA TRP A 89 9.63 6.76 1.86
C TRP A 89 8.47 6.46 0.91
N ILE A 90 7.24 6.28 1.41
CA ILE A 90 6.05 6.03 0.59
C ILE A 90 5.85 7.15 -0.43
N ILE A 91 5.90 8.41 0.03
CA ILE A 91 5.67 9.57 -0.83
C ILE A 91 6.75 9.67 -1.92
N GLN A 92 8.01 9.43 -1.57
CA GLN A 92 9.12 9.46 -2.53
C GLN A 92 9.07 8.30 -3.53
N ASN A 93 8.54 7.15 -3.11
CA ASN A 93 8.55 5.91 -3.88
C ASN A 93 7.17 5.51 -4.42
N ALA A 94 6.22 6.44 -4.51
CA ALA A 94 4.87 6.18 -5.01
C ALA A 94 4.84 5.44 -6.36
N ASN A 95 5.74 5.80 -7.29
CA ASN A 95 5.84 5.13 -8.59
C ASN A 95 6.32 3.67 -8.49
N ILE A 96 7.10 3.33 -7.46
CA ILE A 96 7.53 1.96 -7.22
C ILE A 96 6.33 1.14 -6.71
N ILE A 97 5.50 1.73 -5.86
CA ILE A 97 4.28 1.08 -5.36
C ILE A 97 3.33 0.74 -6.52
N GLU A 98 3.13 1.70 -7.42
CA GLU A 98 2.32 1.51 -8.63
C GLU A 98 2.86 0.37 -9.51
N LYS A 99 4.17 0.37 -9.79
CA LYS A 99 4.81 -0.71 -10.57
C LYS A 99 4.72 -2.07 -9.89
N GLY A 100 4.86 -2.11 -8.56
CA GLY A 100 4.75 -3.34 -7.79
C GLY A 100 3.38 -3.99 -7.98
N PHE A 101 2.30 -3.23 -7.88
CA PHE A 101 0.96 -3.76 -8.16
C PHE A 101 0.73 -4.13 -9.63
N GLN A 102 1.29 -3.38 -10.58
CA GLN A 102 1.25 -3.77 -12.01
C GLN A 102 1.90 -5.13 -12.23
N GLU A 103 3.05 -5.40 -11.60
CA GLU A 103 3.72 -6.69 -11.70
C GLU A 103 2.90 -7.82 -11.04
N VAL A 104 2.31 -7.57 -9.87
CA VAL A 104 1.40 -8.52 -9.21
C VAL A 104 0.22 -8.86 -10.13
N LEU A 105 -0.43 -7.87 -10.72
CA LEU A 105 -1.55 -8.06 -11.66
C LEU A 105 -1.14 -8.90 -12.87
N ILE A 106 -0.03 -8.55 -13.53
CA ILE A 106 0.48 -9.29 -14.70
C ILE A 106 0.78 -10.75 -14.33
N ASN A 107 1.37 -10.97 -13.16
CA ASN A 107 1.69 -12.32 -12.68
C ASN A 107 0.42 -13.11 -12.33
N ALA A 108 -0.59 -12.49 -11.72
CA ALA A 108 -1.87 -13.11 -11.43
C ALA A 108 -2.56 -13.60 -12.72
N VAL A 109 -2.62 -12.75 -13.75
CA VAL A 109 -3.18 -13.12 -15.07
C VAL A 109 -2.42 -14.30 -15.68
N ARG A 110 -1.07 -14.22 -15.76
CA ARG A 110 -0.24 -15.30 -16.31
C ARG A 110 -0.42 -16.61 -15.56
N ASN A 111 -0.48 -16.56 -14.24
CA ASN A 111 -0.70 -17.75 -13.42
C ASN A 111 -2.11 -18.33 -13.66
N GLY A 112 -3.13 -17.49 -13.77
CA GLY A 112 -4.48 -17.91 -14.13
C GLY A 112 -4.55 -18.61 -15.49
N GLU A 113 -3.94 -18.02 -16.52
CA GLU A 113 -3.85 -18.61 -17.87
C GLU A 113 -3.15 -19.98 -17.83
N ASN A 114 -2.03 -20.09 -17.12
CA ASN A 114 -1.28 -21.34 -16.99
C ASN A 114 -2.09 -22.43 -16.28
N ILE A 115 -2.83 -22.08 -15.23
CA ILE A 115 -3.72 -23.01 -14.52
C ILE A 115 -4.83 -23.49 -15.47
N ILE A 116 -5.53 -22.58 -16.16
CA ILE A 116 -6.62 -22.94 -17.09
C ILE A 116 -6.09 -23.86 -18.21
N ASN A 117 -4.95 -23.51 -18.81
CA ASN A 117 -4.34 -24.31 -19.89
C ASN A 117 -3.93 -25.70 -19.40
N THR A 118 -3.42 -25.81 -18.17
CA THR A 118 -3.06 -27.09 -17.56
C THR A 118 -4.30 -27.94 -17.29
N LEU A 119 -5.37 -27.35 -16.76
CA LEU A 119 -6.63 -28.07 -16.51
C LEU A 119 -7.27 -28.57 -17.81
N LYS A 120 -7.25 -27.77 -18.88
CA LYS A 120 -7.70 -28.17 -20.22
C LYS A 120 -6.89 -29.34 -20.77
N ALA A 121 -5.56 -29.30 -20.60
CA ALA A 121 -4.68 -30.38 -21.06
C ALA A 121 -4.87 -31.70 -20.28
N LEU A 122 -5.35 -31.62 -19.03
CA LEU A 122 -5.63 -32.79 -18.19
C LEU A 122 -7.03 -33.40 -18.45
N ASP A 123 -7.78 -32.89 -19.43
CA ASP A 123 -9.11 -33.37 -19.85
C ASP A 123 -10.15 -33.40 -18.71
N LEU A 124 -10.02 -32.47 -17.78
CA LEU A 124 -10.92 -32.28 -16.65
C LEU A 124 -12.14 -31.42 -17.05
N ASN A 125 -12.85 -31.72 -18.16
CA ASN A 125 -14.11 -31.05 -18.58
C ASN A 125 -14.19 -29.54 -18.20
N TYR A 126 -13.15 -28.76 -18.52
CA TYR A 126 -13.04 -27.36 -18.14
C TYR A 126 -13.22 -26.54 -19.42
N GLU A 127 -14.41 -25.97 -19.64
CA GLU A 127 -14.69 -25.05 -20.76
C GLU A 127 -13.90 -23.74 -20.61
#